data_AF-A0A4R7W8V4-F1
#
_entry.id   AF-A0A4R7W8V4-F1
#
_cell.length_a   1.000
_cell.length_b   1.000
_cell.length_c   1.000
_cell.angle_alpha   90.00
_cell.angle_beta   90.00
_cell.angle_gamma   90.00
#
_symmetry.space_group_name_H-M   'P 1'
#
loop_
_entity.id
_entity.type
_entity.pdbx_description
1 polymer ?
#
loop_
_entity_poly.entity_id
_entity_poly.type
_entity_poly.pdbx_seq_one_letter_code
_entity_poly.pdbx_strand_id
1 'polypeptide(L)'
;SDIEQNLRFQGQYFDDETGLHYNTFRYYDPQVGRFITQDPIGLDGGMNLYRYVPNPTAWVDPWGWECWGTARSKYWKAEAKAPTQAYSPANMAEMAEGRAPKMTVEVMNRKTLEISQKDVSMELHHNDIPQRVGGDGVHEASNLLSLTPWEHEAVDSFRHVGSNLLRIIKGVDVW
;
A
#
# COMPACT_ATOMS: atom_id res chain seq x y z
N SER A 1 -43.71 -11.76 -9.83
CA SER A 1 -43.00 -10.51 -9.53
C SER A 1 -41.53 -10.82 -9.64
N ASP A 2 -40.90 -10.38 -10.72
CA ASP A 2 -39.47 -10.56 -10.90
C ASP A 2 -38.75 -9.63 -9.92
N ILE A 3 -37.81 -10.19 -9.16
CA ILE A 3 -36.97 -9.41 -8.23
C ILE A 3 -35.80 -8.92 -9.05
N GLU A 4 -35.69 -7.61 -9.20
CA GLU A 4 -34.56 -6.97 -9.87
C GLU A 4 -33.28 -7.16 -9.04
N GLN A 5 -32.26 -7.76 -9.65
CA GLN A 5 -30.95 -7.96 -9.01
C GLN A 5 -29.96 -6.94 -9.56
N ASN A 6 -29.75 -5.87 -8.80
CA ASN A 6 -28.87 -4.77 -9.18
C ASN A 6 -27.43 -4.90 -8.70
N LEU A 7 -27.12 -5.94 -7.92
CA LEU A 7 -25.73 -6.25 -7.60
C LEU A 7 -25.01 -6.80 -8.84
N ARG A 8 -23.79 -6.32 -9.06
CA ARG A 8 -22.88 -6.77 -10.13
C ARG A 8 -21.62 -7.37 -9.50
N PHE A 9 -20.52 -7.45 -10.25
CA PHE A 9 -19.24 -7.93 -9.73
C PHE A 9 -18.85 -7.20 -8.43
N GLN A 10 -18.18 -7.90 -7.51
CA GLN A 10 -17.89 -7.49 -6.12
C GLN A 10 -18.03 -5.98 -5.80
N GLY A 11 -19.17 -5.59 -5.21
CA GLY A 11 -19.43 -4.23 -4.73
C GLY A 11 -20.10 -3.26 -5.71
N GLN A 12 -20.23 -3.64 -6.98
CA GLN A 12 -20.85 -2.82 -8.02
C GLN A 12 -22.38 -2.82 -7.91
N TYR A 13 -22.99 -1.64 -8.09
CA TYR A 13 -24.43 -1.48 -8.23
C TYR A 13 -24.77 -1.08 -9.67
N PHE A 14 -25.69 -1.79 -10.30
CA PHE A 14 -26.16 -1.46 -11.64
C PHE A 14 -27.08 -0.25 -11.61
N ASP A 15 -26.75 0.72 -12.45
CA ASP A 15 -27.57 1.88 -12.73
C ASP A 15 -28.29 1.66 -14.07
N ASP A 16 -29.59 1.38 -14.01
CA ASP A 16 -30.44 1.09 -15.18
C ASP A 16 -30.60 2.30 -16.11
N GLU A 17 -30.50 3.52 -15.59
CA GLU A 17 -30.65 4.74 -16.39
C GLU A 17 -29.46 4.93 -17.35
N THR A 18 -28.27 4.51 -16.93
CA THR A 18 -27.02 4.72 -17.67
C THR A 18 -26.45 3.44 -18.27
N GLY A 19 -26.88 2.27 -17.79
CA GLY A 19 -26.29 0.97 -18.12
C GLY A 19 -24.89 0.77 -17.51
N LEU A 20 -24.44 1.67 -16.65
CA LEU A 20 -23.14 1.65 -15.99
C LEU A 20 -23.20 0.96 -14.63
N HIS A 21 -22.04 0.57 -14.13
CA HIS A 21 -21.90 -0.02 -12.81
C HIS A 21 -21.30 1.02 -11.86
N TYR A 22 -22.09 1.50 -10.90
CA TYR A 22 -21.61 2.39 -9.85
C TYR A 22 -20.69 1.64 -8.88
N ASN A 23 -19.51 2.21 -8.66
CA ASN A 23 -18.44 1.70 -7.82
C ASN A 23 -17.94 2.84 -6.92
N THR A 24 -18.71 3.15 -5.88
CA THR A 24 -18.47 4.18 -4.86
C THR A 24 -18.07 5.56 -5.42
N PHE A 25 -16.82 5.76 -5.85
CA PHE A 25 -16.37 7.05 -6.41
C PHE A 25 -16.36 7.10 -7.94
N ARG A 26 -16.63 5.98 -8.64
CA ARG A 26 -16.51 5.92 -10.10
C ARG A 26 -17.61 5.09 -10.75
N TYR A 27 -17.94 5.42 -12.00
CA TYR A 27 -18.81 4.61 -12.86
C TYR A 27 -17.96 3.73 -13.79
N TYR A 28 -18.21 2.42 -13.75
CA TYR A 28 -17.56 1.40 -14.56
C TYR A 28 -18.45 1.02 -15.75
N ASP A 29 -17.87 1.06 -16.95
CA ASP A 29 -18.50 0.58 -18.17
C ASP A 29 -18.14 -0.90 -18.36
N PRO A 30 -19.09 -1.84 -18.21
CA PRO A 30 -18.84 -3.27 -18.38
C PRO A 30 -18.62 -3.67 -19.85
N GLN A 31 -19.11 -2.90 -20.83
CA GLN A 31 -18.91 -3.20 -22.25
C GLN A 31 -17.47 -2.93 -22.67
N VAL A 32 -16.88 -1.85 -22.14
CA VAL A 32 -15.52 -1.43 -22.47
C VAL A 32 -14.49 -1.96 -21.46
N GLY A 33 -14.93 -2.38 -20.28
CA GLY A 33 -14.09 -2.98 -19.25
C GLY A 33 -13.25 -1.98 -18.47
N ARG A 34 -13.74 -0.74 -18.26
CA ARG A 34 -12.99 0.36 -17.64
C ARG A 34 -13.90 1.38 -16.95
N PHE A 35 -13.33 2.23 -16.10
CA PHE A 35 -14.03 3.41 -15.60
C PHE A 35 -14.22 4.46 -16.70
N ILE A 36 -15.33 5.20 -16.65
CA ILE A 36 -15.61 6.29 -17.60
C ILE A 36 -15.06 7.64 -17.14
N THR A 37 -14.68 7.75 -15.86
CA THR A 37 -14.01 8.91 -15.26
C THR A 37 -12.56 8.57 -14.97
N GLN A 38 -11.69 9.58 -15.00
CA GLN A 38 -10.30 9.43 -14.55
C GLN A 38 -10.27 9.06 -13.06
N ASP A 39 -9.24 8.32 -12.67
CA ASP A 39 -8.94 8.04 -11.28
C ASP A 39 -8.77 9.37 -10.52
N PRO A 40 -9.54 9.61 -9.44
CA PRO A 40 -9.37 10.80 -8.61
C PRO A 40 -7.94 10.95 -8.07
N ILE A 41 -7.21 9.83 -7.90
CA ILE A 41 -5.81 9.85 -7.48
C ILE A 41 -4.83 10.18 -8.62
N GLY A 42 -5.35 10.39 -9.83
CA GLY A 42 -4.59 10.86 -10.99
C GLY A 42 -3.47 9.89 -11.41
N LEU A 43 -2.35 10.45 -11.87
CA LEU A 43 -1.16 9.66 -12.27
C LEU A 43 -0.59 8.85 -11.11
N ASP A 44 -0.99 9.17 -9.87
CA ASP A 44 -0.65 8.38 -8.71
C ASP A 44 -1.33 6.99 -8.68
N GLY A 45 -2.44 6.80 -9.39
CA GLY A 45 -3.06 5.47 -9.58
C GLY A 45 -2.36 4.58 -10.62
N GLY A 46 -1.38 5.15 -11.32
CA GLY A 46 -0.65 4.53 -12.43
C GLY A 46 -0.99 5.16 -13.78
N MET A 47 -0.35 4.66 -14.84
CA MET A 47 -0.44 5.29 -16.18
C MET A 47 -1.81 5.14 -16.84
N ASN A 48 -2.62 4.17 -16.42
CA ASN A 48 -3.96 3.97 -16.96
C ASN A 48 -5.00 4.47 -15.96
N LEU A 49 -5.38 5.75 -16.14
CA LEU A 49 -6.32 6.49 -15.29
C LEU A 49 -7.75 5.93 -15.32
N TYR A 50 -8.07 5.02 -16.24
CA TYR A 50 -9.42 4.47 -16.39
C TYR A 50 -9.48 2.99 -15.99
N ARG A 51 -8.36 2.40 -15.55
CA ARG A 51 -8.30 0.96 -15.26
C ARG A 51 -9.11 0.63 -14.01
N TYR A 52 -9.86 -0.48 -14.07
CA TYR A 52 -10.53 -1.02 -12.89
C TYR A 52 -9.53 -1.61 -11.88
N VAL A 53 -8.86 -2.70 -12.27
CA VAL A 53 -7.81 -3.33 -11.47
C VAL A 53 -6.79 -4.02 -12.38
N PRO A 54 -5.55 -4.25 -11.91
CA PRO A 54 -4.55 -5.01 -12.68
C PRO A 54 -4.95 -6.47 -12.96
N ASN A 55 -5.70 -7.10 -12.04
CA ASN A 55 -6.17 -8.48 -12.16
C ASN A 55 -7.60 -8.63 -11.57
N PRO A 56 -8.66 -8.51 -12.39
CA PRO A 56 -10.05 -8.51 -11.92
C PRO A 56 -10.55 -9.84 -11.34
N THR A 57 -9.80 -10.92 -11.52
CA THR A 57 -10.15 -12.24 -10.99
C THR A 57 -9.63 -12.43 -9.56
N ALA A 58 -8.52 -11.77 -9.20
CA ALA A 58 -7.89 -11.90 -7.88
C ALA A 58 -7.94 -10.60 -7.06
N TRP A 59 -8.18 -9.45 -7.70
CA TRP A 59 -8.18 -8.13 -7.11
C TRP A 59 -9.50 -7.45 -7.44
N VAL A 60 -10.02 -6.71 -6.47
CA VAL A 60 -11.21 -5.87 -6.62
C VAL A 60 -10.84 -4.49 -6.12
N ASP A 61 -11.40 -3.46 -6.76
CA ASP A 61 -11.26 -2.08 -6.35
C ASP A 61 -12.65 -1.57 -5.92
N PRO A 62 -13.08 -1.85 -4.67
CA PRO A 62 -14.43 -1.50 -4.21
C PRO A 62 -14.66 0.02 -4.10
N TRP A 63 -13.58 0.79 -4.04
CA TRP A 63 -13.62 2.23 -3.78
C TRP A 63 -13.33 3.03 -5.05
N GLY A 64 -12.43 2.57 -5.91
CA GLY A 64 -12.01 3.33 -7.07
C GLY A 64 -10.65 4.01 -6.91
N TRP A 65 -9.72 3.46 -6.12
CA TRP A 65 -8.48 4.16 -5.70
C TRP A 65 -7.20 3.35 -5.89
N GLU A 66 -6.04 4.00 -5.75
CA GLU A 66 -4.73 3.34 -5.81
C GLU A 66 -4.60 2.26 -4.72
N CYS A 67 -4.08 1.09 -5.09
CA CYS A 67 -3.77 0.05 -4.13
C CYS A 67 -2.45 0.34 -3.38
N TRP A 68 -2.40 -0.03 -2.09
CA TRP A 68 -1.25 0.22 -1.21
C TRP A 68 0.11 -0.27 -1.75
N GLY A 69 0.14 -1.40 -2.46
CA GLY A 69 1.37 -1.90 -3.05
C GLY A 69 2.00 -0.93 -4.06
N THR A 70 1.17 -0.19 -4.80
CA THR A 70 1.63 0.85 -5.74
C THR A 70 2.08 2.09 -4.98
N ALA A 71 1.30 2.56 -4.01
CA ALA A 71 1.64 3.74 -3.20
C ALA A 71 2.97 3.57 -2.46
N ARG A 72 3.15 2.39 -1.83
CA ARG A 72 4.40 2.01 -1.16
C ARG A 72 5.58 1.98 -2.13
N SER A 73 5.40 1.44 -3.34
CA SER A 73 6.46 1.41 -4.36
C SER A 73 6.86 2.82 -4.80
N LYS A 74 5.89 3.72 -4.93
CA LYS A 74 6.12 5.13 -5.28
C LYS A 74 6.85 5.88 -4.19
N TYR A 75 6.46 5.68 -2.93
CA TYR A 75 7.14 6.26 -1.78
C TYR A 75 8.64 5.95 -1.82
N TRP A 76 9.02 4.67 -1.93
CA TRP A 76 10.44 4.29 -1.94
C TRP A 76 11.21 4.81 -3.15
N LYS A 77 10.56 4.87 -4.32
CA LYS A 77 11.16 5.48 -5.53
C LYS A 77 11.37 6.99 -5.37
N ALA A 78 10.49 7.67 -4.65
CA ALA A 78 10.65 9.09 -4.34
C ALA A 78 11.78 9.30 -3.33
N GLU A 79 11.82 8.50 -2.26
CA GLU A 79 12.88 8.50 -1.25
C GLU A 79 14.26 8.24 -1.87
N ALA A 80 14.36 7.31 -2.83
CA ALA A 80 15.61 7.04 -3.56
C ALA A 80 16.13 8.25 -4.36
N LYS A 81 15.23 9.15 -4.79
CA LYS A 81 15.60 10.36 -5.57
C LYS A 81 16.00 11.51 -4.66
N ALA A 82 15.36 11.62 -3.50
CA ALA A 82 15.57 12.69 -2.53
C ALA A 82 15.62 12.10 -1.11
N PRO A 83 16.70 11.39 -0.75
CA PRO A 83 16.78 10.67 0.51
C PRO A 83 16.78 11.62 1.69
N THR A 84 15.91 11.35 2.66
CA THR A 84 15.76 12.07 3.93
C THR A 84 16.79 11.64 4.97
N GLN A 85 17.44 10.50 4.76
CA GLN A 85 18.51 9.95 5.59
C GLN A 85 19.54 9.18 4.76
N ALA A 86 20.63 8.73 5.41
CA ALA A 86 21.65 7.94 4.74
C ALA A 86 21.16 6.51 4.45
N TYR A 87 21.49 6.00 3.26
CA TYR A 87 21.21 4.64 2.82
C TYR A 87 22.44 4.03 2.16
N SER A 88 22.61 2.71 2.30
CA SER A 88 23.66 1.97 1.61
C SER A 88 23.43 1.98 0.09
N PRO A 89 24.47 1.81 -0.74
CA PRO A 89 24.29 1.68 -2.19
C PRO A 89 23.34 0.53 -2.58
N ALA A 90 23.33 -0.56 -1.82
CA ALA A 90 22.42 -1.69 -2.03
C ALA A 90 20.96 -1.27 -1.76
N ASN A 91 20.70 -0.59 -0.65
CA ASN A 91 19.37 -0.08 -0.34
C ASN A 91 18.91 1.00 -1.33
N MET A 92 19.81 1.87 -1.80
CA MET A 92 19.47 2.82 -2.86
C MET A 92 19.01 2.13 -4.14
N ALA A 93 19.65 1.01 -4.53
CA ALA A 93 19.23 0.21 -5.68
C ALA A 93 17.86 -0.47 -5.46
N GLU A 94 17.63 -1.04 -4.27
CA GLU A 94 16.33 -1.61 -3.90
C GLU A 94 15.20 -0.57 -3.99
N MET A 95 15.43 0.62 -3.43
CA MET A 95 14.44 1.71 -3.42
C MET A 95 14.19 2.29 -4.80
N ALA A 96 15.20 2.37 -5.68
CA ALA A 96 15.02 2.77 -7.07
C ALA A 96 14.06 1.84 -7.84
N GLU A 97 13.98 0.56 -7.44
CA GLU A 97 13.00 -0.40 -7.96
C GLU A 97 11.67 -0.40 -7.17
N GLY A 98 11.55 0.44 -6.14
CA GLY A 98 10.37 0.60 -5.29
C GLY A 98 10.25 -0.48 -4.20
N ARG A 99 11.36 -1.11 -3.82
CA ARG A 99 11.44 -1.99 -2.65
C ARG A 99 11.87 -1.19 -1.42
N ALA A 100 11.40 -1.61 -0.26
CA ALA A 100 11.78 -0.99 1.00
C ALA A 100 13.26 -1.27 1.32
N PRO A 101 13.98 -0.31 1.90
CA PRO A 101 15.34 -0.54 2.38
C PRO A 101 15.32 -1.55 3.53
N LYS A 102 16.41 -2.28 3.68
CA LYS A 102 16.58 -3.38 4.63
C LYS A 102 17.65 -3.07 5.66
N MET A 103 17.56 -3.77 6.78
CA MET A 103 18.53 -3.77 7.86
C MET A 103 18.72 -5.19 8.38
N THR A 104 19.89 -5.45 8.94
CA THR A 104 20.16 -6.72 9.62
C THR A 104 20.06 -6.52 11.12
N VAL A 105 19.24 -7.33 11.77
CA VAL A 105 18.90 -7.20 13.20
C VAL A 105 19.07 -8.51 13.95
N GLU A 106 19.39 -8.39 15.23
CA GLU A 106 19.32 -9.50 16.18
C GLU A 106 18.03 -9.38 16.99
N VAL A 107 17.24 -10.45 17.01
CA VAL A 107 15.91 -10.45 17.61
C VAL A 107 15.73 -11.66 18.51
N MET A 108 14.96 -11.48 19.58
CA MET A 108 14.52 -12.56 20.46
C MET A 108 13.04 -12.86 20.20
N ASN A 109 12.71 -14.10 19.85
CA ASN A 109 11.32 -14.52 19.72
C ASN A 109 10.61 -14.44 21.09
N ARG A 110 9.46 -13.76 21.17
CA ARG A 110 8.75 -13.56 22.46
C ARG A 110 8.21 -14.85 23.06
N LYS A 111 7.94 -15.87 22.24
CA LYS A 111 7.38 -17.16 22.68
C LYS A 111 8.47 -18.19 23.00
N THR A 112 9.44 -18.34 22.11
CA THR A 112 10.48 -19.37 22.24
C THR A 112 11.74 -18.88 22.95
N LEU A 113 11.89 -17.57 23.13
CA LEU A 113 13.10 -16.90 23.63
C LEU A 113 14.35 -17.15 22.78
N GLU A 114 14.19 -17.76 21.61
CA GLU A 114 15.28 -18.01 20.67
C GLU A 114 15.78 -16.70 20.08
N ILE A 115 17.10 -16.54 20.08
CA ILE A 115 17.78 -15.40 19.47
C ILE A 115 18.16 -15.79 18.04
N SER A 116 17.86 -14.90 17.10
CA SER A 116 18.21 -15.10 15.69
C SER A 116 18.56 -13.78 15.01
N GLN A 117 19.46 -13.85 14.04
CA GLN A 117 19.76 -12.75 13.14
C GLN A 117 18.88 -12.83 11.90
N LYS A 118 18.30 -11.71 11.50
CA LYS A 118 17.40 -11.63 10.33
C LYS A 118 17.60 -10.33 9.57
N ASP A 119 17.38 -10.38 8.27
CA ASP A 119 17.18 -9.20 7.47
C ASP A 119 15.70 -8.82 7.48
N VAL A 120 15.43 -7.56 7.78
CA VAL A 120 14.07 -7.01 7.86
C VAL A 120 14.00 -5.74 7.02
N SER A 121 12.84 -5.49 6.43
CA SER A 121 12.58 -4.26 5.67
C SER A 121 11.97 -3.18 6.54
N MET A 122 12.23 -1.92 6.20
CA MET A 122 11.44 -0.80 6.72
C MET A 122 9.97 -0.93 6.31
N GLU A 123 9.09 -0.42 7.16
CA GLU A 123 7.65 -0.36 6.98
C GLU A 123 7.20 1.09 6.79
N LEU A 124 6.00 1.28 6.23
CA LEU A 124 5.34 2.58 6.15
C LEU A 124 4.05 2.53 6.99
N HIS A 125 3.86 3.54 7.84
CA HIS A 125 2.70 3.69 8.71
C HIS A 125 1.88 4.92 8.29
N HIS A 126 0.56 4.79 8.27
CA HIS A 126 -0.38 5.89 8.07
C HIS A 126 -0.65 6.61 9.39
N ASN A 127 -0.32 7.90 9.49
CA ASN A 127 -0.46 8.66 10.73
C ASN A 127 -1.90 9.09 11.03
N ASP A 128 -2.42 10.01 10.22
CA ASP A 128 -3.64 10.74 10.53
C ASP A 128 -4.83 10.17 9.77
N ILE A 129 -4.60 9.74 8.52
CA ILE A 129 -5.64 9.20 7.64
C ILE A 129 -5.34 7.71 7.39
N PRO A 130 -6.05 6.79 8.08
CA PRO A 130 -5.81 5.36 7.92
C PRO A 130 -6.10 4.87 6.50
N GLN A 131 -5.33 3.88 6.04
CA GLN A 131 -5.51 3.24 4.73
C GLN A 131 -6.97 2.87 4.42
N ARG A 132 -7.73 2.37 5.40
CA ARG A 132 -9.12 1.90 5.21
C ARG A 132 -10.12 3.01 4.89
N VAL A 133 -9.79 4.26 5.23
CA VAL A 133 -10.63 5.43 4.88
C VAL A 133 -10.50 5.73 3.40
N GLY A 134 -9.27 5.56 2.89
CA GLY A 134 -8.83 5.87 1.53
C GLY A 134 -9.08 7.33 1.10
N GLY A 135 -8.63 7.65 -0.12
CA GLY A 135 -8.91 8.91 -0.81
C GLY A 135 -7.81 9.93 -0.68
N ASP A 136 -8.09 11.14 -1.17
CA ASP A 136 -7.78 12.38 -0.45
C ASP A 136 -6.57 12.38 0.49
N GLY A 137 -5.32 12.39 0.03
CA GLY A 137 -4.15 12.50 0.92
C GLY A 137 -3.78 11.23 1.72
N VAL A 138 -4.52 10.12 1.62
CA VAL A 138 -4.22 8.88 2.38
C VAL A 138 -2.84 8.32 2.05
N HIS A 139 -2.42 8.41 0.79
CA HIS A 139 -1.14 7.87 0.33
C HIS A 139 -0.06 8.94 0.15
N GLU A 140 -0.30 10.17 0.60
CA GLU A 140 0.72 11.22 0.54
C GLU A 140 1.87 10.96 1.52
N ALA A 141 3.07 11.37 1.13
CA ALA A 141 4.26 11.26 1.99
C ALA A 141 4.10 12.00 3.32
N SER A 142 3.28 13.05 3.39
CA SER A 142 2.93 13.79 4.60
C SER A 142 2.19 12.94 5.64
N ASN A 143 1.41 11.96 5.18
CA ASN A 143 0.62 11.05 6.00
C ASN A 143 1.33 9.70 6.22
N LEU A 144 2.56 9.53 5.71
CA LEU A 144 3.33 8.30 5.80
C LEU A 144 4.61 8.47 6.62
N LEU A 145 4.82 7.61 7.60
CA LEU A 145 6.09 7.49 8.33
C LEU A 145 6.82 6.21 7.95
N SER A 146 8.11 6.35 7.64
CA SER A 146 9.01 5.21 7.53
C SER A 146 9.48 4.78 8.93
N LEU A 147 9.17 3.55 9.30
CA LEU A 147 9.46 3.00 10.62
C LEU A 147 10.09 1.60 10.50
N THR A 148 10.89 1.21 11.49
CA THR A 148 11.21 -0.20 11.69
C THR A 148 9.96 -1.00 12.07
N PRO A 149 9.94 -2.33 11.90
CA PRO A 149 8.83 -3.16 12.38
C PRO A 149 8.47 -2.93 13.86
N TRP A 150 9.46 -2.65 14.71
CA TRP A 150 9.25 -2.43 16.15
C TRP A 150 8.74 -1.04 16.48
N GLU A 151 9.23 -0.01 15.79
CA GLU A 151 8.66 1.33 15.91
C GLU A 151 7.21 1.36 15.40
N HIS A 152 6.91 0.62 14.33
CA HIS A 152 5.55 0.49 13.83
C HIS A 152 4.64 -0.22 14.87
N GLU A 153 5.10 -1.31 15.49
CA GLU A 153 4.38 -1.93 16.62
C GLU A 153 4.20 -0.98 17.82
N ALA A 154 5.11 -0.03 18.04
CA ALA A 154 4.98 0.92 19.13
C ALA A 154 3.89 1.97 18.91
N VAL A 155 3.54 2.26 17.64
CA VAL A 155 2.54 3.28 17.27
C VAL A 155 1.22 2.70 16.76
N ASP A 156 1.20 1.43 16.34
CA ASP A 156 0.01 0.74 15.84
C ASP A 156 -0.38 -0.43 16.76
N SER A 157 -1.51 -0.30 17.45
CA SER A 157 -2.05 -1.34 18.35
C SER A 157 -2.36 -2.68 17.67
N PHE A 158 -2.49 -2.71 16.35
CA PHE A 158 -2.78 -3.91 15.56
C PHE A 158 -1.52 -4.55 14.96
N ARG A 159 -0.36 -3.87 15.03
CA ARG A 159 0.91 -4.36 14.50
C ARG A 159 1.65 -5.12 15.58
N HIS A 160 1.90 -6.42 15.37
CA HIS A 160 2.65 -7.24 16.32
C HIS A 160 3.82 -7.96 15.63
N VAL A 161 5.07 -7.62 16.00
CA VAL A 161 6.27 -8.24 15.37
C VAL A 161 6.47 -9.67 15.88
N GLY A 162 6.06 -9.95 17.12
CA GLY A 162 6.23 -11.25 17.75
C GLY A 162 7.66 -11.54 18.23
N SER A 163 8.59 -10.60 18.05
CA SER A 163 9.95 -10.65 18.58
C SER A 163 10.33 -9.31 19.20
N ASN A 164 11.27 -9.33 20.14
CA ASN A 164 11.91 -8.14 20.68
C ASN A 164 13.17 -7.85 19.87
N LEU A 165 13.35 -6.60 19.46
CA LEU A 165 14.61 -6.14 18.91
C LEU A 165 15.66 -6.11 20.02
N LEU A 166 16.76 -6.83 19.85
CA LEU A 166 17.90 -6.76 20.76
C LEU A 166 18.88 -5.68 20.31
N ARG A 167 19.23 -5.67 19.02
CA ARG A 167 20.09 -4.66 18.40
C ARG A 167 20.00 -4.69 16.87
N ILE A 168 20.36 -3.56 16.27
CA ILE A 168 20.63 -3.45 14.85
C ILE A 168 22.10 -3.82 14.61
N ILE A 169 22.35 -4.84 13.79
CA ILE A 169 23.70 -5.29 13.39
C ILE A 169 24.20 -4.46 12.21
N LYS A 170 23.32 -4.23 11.21
CA LYS A 170 23.56 -3.33 10.08
C LYS A 170 22.34 -2.46 9.88
N GLY A 171 22.50 -1.15 10.00
CA GLY A 171 21.45 -0.18 9.68
C GLY A 171 21.20 -0.09 8.17
N VAL A 172 20.17 0.67 7.79
CA VAL A 172 19.81 0.90 6.38
C VAL A 172 20.87 1.66 5.60
N ASP A 173 21.78 2.35 6.30
CA ASP A 173 22.96 3.03 5.78
C ASP A 173 24.12 2.07 5.43
N VAL A 174 24.11 0.85 5.99
CA VAL A 174 25.22 -0.13 5.86
C VAL A 174 24.81 -1.46 5.23
N TRP A 175 23.53 -1.85 5.28
CA TRP A 175 23.01 -3.15 4.80
C TRP A 175 23.46 -3.49 3.38
#